data_AF-A0A0S8JM96-F1
#
_entry.id   AF-A0A0S8JM96-F1
#
_cell.length_a   1.000
_cell.length_b   1.000
_cell.length_c   1.000
_cell.angle_alpha   90.00
_cell.angle_beta   90.00
_cell.angle_gamma   90.00
#
_symmetry.space_group_name_H-M   'P 1'
#
loop_
_entity.id
_entity.type
_entity.pdbx_description
1 polymer ?
#
loop_
_entity_poly.entity_id
_entity_poly.type
_entity_poly.pdbx_seq_one_letter_code
_entity_poly.pdbx_strand_id
1 'polypeptide(L)'
;ADELADYVETNYPSFSIGKIYLDAYPQVSTPSGARYPDVNEALSQRVNKGALIINYTGHGGENGLAHERILTINDIISWQNRDKLPLFMTATCEFSRFDDYEHTSAGELVFLNPEGGGIALFSTTRLVYAGPNHALNVRFYEHVFTLNSQHQHYRLGDVMRLTKNNTSAGVNKRNFTLLGDPAVVLAYPKNRIRVLTVNGTDITQAIDTLKALGKVTITGWVEDELGNPMPTFNGIIYPTIYDKRSVIKTLSNDGDPQMTFSLRDRILYKGKASVNNGLFSVQFIVPKDISYNYDYGKLSFYAADNLEDASGSSDRVIIGGSADSIANDSEGPEIQIFMNDEHFVFGGMTDANPQLLVYVSDSNGINTIGSGIGHDLTAIIDQQTNRTIVLNDFYEADTDSYQSGKIQYPLKSLEAGQHHLKVKVWDVYNNSSEDYIEFVVNTSSDLVLKHVLNYPNPFTTHTRFFFEHNQPDTDLDVLIQVFTVSGKLVKTIERHVTSTGYRSAPIDWDGLDDFGSRIGRGVYIYRVKVRTSLGQTAEKFEKLVILN
;
A
#
# COMPACT_ATOMS: atom_id res chain seq x y z
N ALA A 1 23.48 -9.56 10.69
CA ALA A 1 22.12 -9.21 10.25
C ALA A 1 21.42 -10.44 9.69
N ASP A 2 22.03 -11.16 8.73
CA ASP A 2 21.43 -12.36 8.12
C ASP A 2 20.97 -13.41 9.14
N GLU A 3 21.86 -13.81 10.05
CA GLU A 3 21.56 -14.77 11.10
C GLU A 3 20.34 -14.38 11.96
N LEU A 4 20.18 -13.08 12.25
CA LEU A 4 19.05 -12.58 13.04
C LEU A 4 17.74 -12.66 12.27
N ALA A 5 17.79 -12.36 10.97
CA ALA A 5 16.65 -12.48 10.09
C ALA A 5 16.21 -13.96 9.96
N ASP A 6 17.17 -14.88 9.81
CA ASP A 6 16.92 -16.33 9.74
C ASP A 6 16.39 -16.89 11.07
N TYR A 7 16.87 -16.38 12.20
CA TYR A 7 16.33 -16.69 13.53
C TYR A 7 14.84 -16.32 13.62
N VAL A 8 14.45 -15.12 13.19
CA VAL A 8 13.04 -14.70 13.22
C VAL A 8 12.20 -15.53 12.25
N GLU A 9 12.67 -15.79 11.03
CA GLU A 9 11.93 -16.61 10.07
C GLU A 9 11.66 -18.03 10.61
N THR A 10 12.62 -18.60 11.34
CA THR A 10 12.53 -19.96 11.89
C THR A 10 11.65 -20.03 13.13
N ASN A 11 11.79 -19.09 14.07
CA ASN A 11 11.11 -19.15 15.37
C ASN A 11 9.76 -18.43 15.38
N TYR A 12 9.54 -17.48 14.47
CA TYR A 12 8.33 -16.67 14.38
C TYR A 12 7.83 -16.62 12.92
N PRO A 13 7.47 -17.78 12.34
CA PRO A 13 7.20 -17.91 10.91
C PRO A 13 5.98 -17.10 10.42
N SER A 14 5.09 -16.65 11.31
CA SER A 14 3.99 -15.74 10.94
C SER A 14 4.46 -14.36 10.50
N PHE A 15 5.70 -13.95 10.82
CA PHE A 15 6.27 -12.71 10.32
C PHE A 15 6.94 -12.89 8.95
N SER A 16 6.82 -11.86 8.12
CA SER A 16 7.55 -11.76 6.85
C SER A 16 8.85 -11.00 7.03
N ILE A 17 9.92 -11.53 6.44
CA ILE A 17 11.27 -10.97 6.52
C ILE A 17 11.63 -10.28 5.20
N GLY A 18 12.13 -9.05 5.31
CA GLY A 18 12.79 -8.35 4.21
C GLY A 18 14.27 -8.21 4.50
N LYS A 19 15.12 -8.37 3.48
CA LYS A 19 16.57 -8.16 3.59
C LYS A 19 17.00 -7.14 2.53
N ILE A 20 17.72 -6.10 2.96
CA ILE A 20 18.29 -5.07 2.08
C ILE A 20 19.80 -5.06 2.34
N TYR A 21 20.57 -5.65 1.43
CA TYR A 21 22.03 -5.63 1.46
C TYR A 21 22.54 -4.60 0.47
N LEU A 22 23.39 -3.68 0.91
CA LEU A 22 23.91 -2.60 0.06
C LEU A 22 24.53 -3.16 -1.23
N ASP A 23 25.40 -4.16 -1.10
CA ASP A 23 26.09 -4.78 -2.23
C ASP A 23 25.16 -5.62 -3.14
N ALA A 24 23.88 -5.81 -2.80
CA ALA A 24 22.89 -6.42 -3.70
C ALA A 24 22.29 -5.41 -4.71
N TYR A 25 22.63 -4.12 -4.58
CA TYR A 25 22.20 -3.04 -5.46
C TYR A 25 23.39 -2.46 -6.23
N PRO A 26 23.17 -1.90 -7.43
CA PRO A 26 24.24 -1.25 -8.18
C PRO A 26 24.82 -0.04 -7.43
N GLN A 27 26.14 0.00 -7.30
CA GLN A 27 26.83 1.17 -6.75
C GLN A 27 26.94 2.28 -7.81
N VAL A 28 26.64 3.52 -7.41
CA VAL A 28 26.78 4.71 -8.25
C VAL A 28 27.95 5.56 -7.76
N SER A 29 28.88 5.86 -8.66
CA SER A 29 30.00 6.76 -8.38
C SER A 29 29.57 8.22 -8.52
N THR A 30 29.81 9.02 -7.48
CA THR A 30 29.59 10.48 -7.51
C THR A 30 30.89 11.23 -7.14
N PRO A 31 31.04 12.53 -7.47
CA PRO A 31 32.18 13.32 -7.03
C PRO A 31 32.34 13.38 -5.49
N SER A 32 31.27 13.10 -4.73
CA SER A 32 31.27 13.05 -3.27
C SER A 32 31.44 11.63 -2.69
N GLY A 33 31.82 10.65 -3.52
CA GLY A 33 32.00 9.24 -3.14
C GLY A 33 30.91 8.31 -3.67
N ALA A 34 31.07 7.00 -3.39
CA ALA A 34 30.13 5.95 -3.77
C ALA A 34 28.77 6.08 -3.07
N ARG A 35 27.70 5.69 -3.76
CA ARG A 35 26.30 5.75 -3.28
C ARG A 35 25.53 4.51 -3.70
N TYR A 36 24.48 4.21 -2.94
CA TYR A 36 23.45 3.25 -3.32
C TYR A 36 22.06 3.91 -3.26
N PRO A 37 21.67 4.71 -4.27
CA PRO A 37 20.37 5.41 -4.28
C PRO A 37 19.18 4.44 -4.14
N ASP A 38 19.24 3.30 -4.82
CA ASP A 38 18.18 2.28 -4.81
C ASP A 38 17.99 1.65 -3.42
N VAL A 39 19.03 1.65 -2.57
CA VAL A 39 18.94 1.21 -1.17
C VAL A 39 18.16 2.23 -0.33
N ASN A 40 18.38 3.53 -0.57
CA ASN A 40 17.62 4.60 0.11
C ASN A 40 16.15 4.57 -0.28
N GLU A 41 15.88 4.34 -1.56
CA GLU A 41 14.53 4.17 -2.06
C GLU A 41 13.88 2.92 -1.46
N ALA A 42 14.53 1.74 -1.51
CA ALA A 42 13.99 0.51 -0.94
C ALA A 42 13.71 0.61 0.56
N LEU A 43 14.59 1.27 1.33
CA LEU A 43 14.38 1.51 2.76
C LEU A 43 13.21 2.47 3.00
N SER A 44 13.15 3.59 2.29
CA SER A 44 12.06 4.57 2.43
C SER A 44 10.70 3.99 2.02
N GLN A 45 10.66 3.22 0.94
CA GLN A 45 9.47 2.47 0.52
C GLN A 45 9.06 1.47 1.60
N ARG A 46 10.01 0.74 2.22
CA ARG A 46 9.70 -0.19 3.32
C ARG A 46 9.14 0.53 4.55
N VAL A 47 9.71 1.67 4.94
CA VAL A 47 9.19 2.50 6.05
C VAL A 47 7.78 2.97 5.76
N ASN A 48 7.53 3.53 4.57
CA ASN A 48 6.21 4.00 4.15
C ASN A 48 5.17 2.87 4.01
N LYS A 49 5.58 1.68 3.57
CA LYS A 49 4.72 0.49 3.52
C LYS A 49 4.37 -0.03 4.91
N GLY A 50 5.24 0.21 5.90
CA GLY A 50 5.14 -0.27 7.27
C GLY A 50 5.97 -1.52 7.51
N ALA A 51 6.51 -1.61 8.72
CA ALA A 51 7.19 -2.79 9.26
C ALA A 51 6.98 -2.83 10.77
N LEU A 52 7.03 -4.01 11.38
CA LEU A 52 7.02 -4.10 12.85
C LEU A 52 8.36 -3.62 13.43
N ILE A 53 9.47 -4.09 12.84
CA ILE A 53 10.84 -3.78 13.26
C ILE A 53 11.68 -3.51 12.01
N ILE A 54 12.47 -2.43 12.04
CA ILE A 54 13.55 -2.17 11.09
C ILE A 54 14.87 -2.34 11.82
N ASN A 55 15.69 -3.31 11.39
CA ASN A 55 16.99 -3.60 12.00
C ASN A 55 18.11 -3.19 11.05
N TYR A 56 19.01 -2.35 11.54
CA TYR A 56 20.21 -1.95 10.82
C TYR A 56 21.47 -2.42 11.56
N THR A 57 22.43 -2.96 10.83
CA THR A 57 23.76 -3.31 11.34
C THR A 57 24.81 -2.81 10.36
N GLY A 58 25.68 -1.91 10.80
CA GLY A 58 26.70 -1.32 9.93
C GLY A 58 27.28 -0.03 10.52
N HIS A 59 27.99 0.73 9.67
CA HIS A 59 28.52 2.05 10.03
C HIS A 59 27.41 3.12 10.08
N GLY A 60 27.67 4.22 10.75
CA GLY A 60 26.68 5.28 10.92
C GLY A 60 27.20 6.38 11.83
N GLY A 61 26.42 7.43 11.93
CA GLY A 61 26.69 8.58 12.79
C GLY A 61 25.46 9.47 12.88
N GLU A 62 25.67 10.69 13.39
CA GLU A 62 24.59 11.61 13.71
C GLU A 62 23.80 12.09 12.49
N ASN A 63 24.35 12.01 11.28
CA ASN A 63 23.70 12.51 10.05
C ASN A 63 23.11 11.40 9.15
N GLY A 64 23.24 10.13 9.53
CA GLY A 64 22.76 9.01 8.73
C GLY A 64 23.55 7.72 8.93
N LEU A 65 23.33 6.76 8.04
CA LEU A 65 23.90 5.42 8.06
C LEU A 65 24.91 5.24 6.92
N ALA A 66 25.95 4.45 7.18
CA ALA A 66 27.03 4.09 6.27
C ALA A 66 27.80 5.29 5.66
N HIS A 67 28.94 5.01 5.03
CA HIS A 67 29.72 6.07 4.35
C HIS A 67 29.06 6.49 3.03
N GLU A 68 28.27 5.59 2.46
CA GLU A 68 27.58 5.69 1.17
C GLU A 68 26.28 6.51 1.26
N ARG A 69 26.05 7.20 2.39
CA ARG A 69 24.89 8.05 2.67
C ARG A 69 23.57 7.29 2.57
N ILE A 70 23.46 6.24 3.37
CA ILE A 70 22.21 5.51 3.55
C ILE A 70 21.38 6.21 4.64
N LEU A 71 20.08 6.35 4.43
CA LEU A 71 19.16 6.96 5.39
C LEU A 71 19.64 8.34 5.88
N THR A 72 19.62 9.31 4.98
CA THR A 72 19.96 10.69 5.29
C THR A 72 18.83 11.40 6.05
N ILE A 73 19.14 12.56 6.63
CA ILE A 73 18.13 13.45 7.25
C ILE A 73 16.98 13.76 6.27
N ASN A 74 17.30 14.05 5.01
CA ASN A 74 16.29 14.37 4.00
C ASN A 74 15.35 13.18 3.72
N ASP A 75 15.88 11.96 3.73
CA ASP A 75 15.05 10.76 3.59
C ASP A 75 14.07 10.65 4.76
N ILE A 76 14.58 10.81 6.00
CA ILE A 76 13.80 10.69 7.24
C ILE A 76 12.66 11.70 7.31
N ILE A 77 12.93 12.99 7.02
CA ILE A 77 11.91 14.05 7.10
C ILE A 77 10.87 13.96 5.98
N SER A 78 11.17 13.24 4.89
CA SER A 78 10.25 13.05 3.77
C SER A 78 9.21 11.96 4.00
N TRP A 79 9.38 11.13 5.04
CA TRP A 79 8.47 10.03 5.33
C TRP A 79 7.08 10.51 5.75
N GLN A 80 6.07 9.74 5.34
CA GLN A 80 4.64 10.03 5.54
C GLN A 80 3.90 8.83 6.16
N ASN A 81 4.57 8.05 7.00
CA ASN A 81 4.10 6.77 7.53
C ASN A 81 3.47 6.87 8.93
N ARG A 82 2.73 7.94 9.21
CA ARG A 82 2.17 8.25 10.53
C ARG A 82 1.39 7.10 11.19
N ASP A 83 0.67 6.31 10.40
CA ASP A 83 -0.14 5.18 10.89
C ASP A 83 0.60 3.83 10.86
N LYS A 84 1.89 3.83 10.47
CA LYS A 84 2.69 2.62 10.20
C LYS A 84 4.12 2.78 10.73
N LEU A 85 4.25 3.16 11.99
CA LEU A 85 5.52 3.51 12.63
C LEU A 85 6.26 2.24 13.13
N PRO A 86 7.40 1.84 12.52
CA PRO A 86 8.20 0.71 12.98
C PRO A 86 9.00 1.02 14.25
N LEU A 87 9.39 -0.02 14.98
CA LEU A 87 10.50 0.05 15.94
C LEU A 87 11.83 -0.03 15.20
N PHE A 88 12.73 0.92 15.38
CA PHE A 88 14.09 0.82 14.85
C PHE A 88 15.02 0.15 15.85
N MET A 89 15.85 -0.79 15.38
CA MET A 89 16.98 -1.35 16.11
C MET A 89 18.25 -1.06 15.30
N THR A 90 19.03 -0.07 15.73
CA THR A 90 20.18 0.46 14.99
C THR A 90 21.48 0.10 15.69
N ALA A 91 22.07 -1.01 15.25
CA ALA A 91 23.35 -1.52 15.72
C ALA A 91 24.52 -0.81 15.00
N THR A 92 24.66 0.50 15.23
CA THR A 92 25.61 1.40 14.57
C THR A 92 26.16 2.44 15.54
N CYS A 93 27.08 3.33 15.14
CA CYS A 93 27.64 4.37 16.01
C CYS A 93 26.78 5.64 16.00
N GLU A 94 26.55 6.24 17.17
CA GLU A 94 26.12 7.64 17.37
C GLU A 94 24.87 8.11 16.60
N PHE A 95 24.00 7.18 16.18
CA PHE A 95 22.84 7.53 15.36
C PHE A 95 21.81 8.37 16.12
N SER A 96 21.72 8.18 17.45
CA SER A 96 20.78 8.86 18.34
C SER A 96 21.49 9.66 19.44
N ARG A 97 22.50 10.46 19.09
CA ARG A 97 23.25 11.30 20.04
C ARG A 97 22.45 12.54 20.49
N PHE A 98 21.40 12.29 21.26
CA PHE A 98 20.42 13.30 21.69
C PHE A 98 20.91 14.31 22.73
N ASP A 99 22.17 14.22 23.16
CA ASP A 99 22.75 15.13 24.15
C ASP A 99 23.73 16.14 23.53
N ASP A 100 23.81 16.20 22.20
CA ASP A 100 24.39 17.34 21.50
C ASP A 100 23.33 18.44 21.34
N TYR A 101 23.59 19.63 21.90
CA TYR A 101 22.66 20.76 21.81
C TYR A 101 22.77 21.51 20.46
N GLU A 102 23.85 21.30 19.70
CA GLU A 102 24.11 21.98 18.43
C GLU A 102 23.45 21.26 17.25
N HIS A 103 23.17 19.96 17.39
CA HIS A 103 22.70 19.12 16.30
C HIS A 103 21.60 18.16 16.78
N THR A 104 20.46 18.14 16.08
CA THR A 104 19.48 17.05 16.21
C THR A 104 19.89 15.90 15.32
N SER A 105 20.14 14.73 15.89
CA SER A 105 20.65 13.59 15.14
C SER A 105 19.58 12.94 14.26
N ALA A 106 20.01 12.20 13.24
CA ALA A 106 19.13 11.43 12.35
C ALA A 106 18.21 10.49 13.15
N GLY A 107 18.73 9.79 14.16
CA GLY A 107 17.94 8.94 15.03
C GLY A 107 16.94 9.69 15.92
N GLU A 108 17.20 10.95 16.30
CA GLU A 108 16.17 11.79 16.93
C GLU A 108 15.09 12.20 15.92
N LEU A 109 15.47 12.56 14.69
CA LEU A 109 14.52 12.94 13.64
C LEU A 109 13.60 11.79 13.23
N VAL A 110 14.06 10.53 13.31
CA VAL A 110 13.19 9.36 13.14
C VAL A 110 12.07 9.35 14.18
N PHE A 111 12.31 9.82 15.40
CA PHE A 111 11.29 9.89 16.47
C PHE A 111 10.49 11.19 16.45
N LEU A 112 11.10 12.30 16.02
CA LEU A 112 10.52 13.65 16.07
C LEU A 112 9.75 14.04 14.82
N ASN A 113 9.78 13.26 13.74
CA ASN A 113 9.04 13.58 12.51
C ASN A 113 7.51 13.57 12.79
N PRO A 114 6.79 14.69 12.57
CA PRO A 114 5.34 14.75 12.83
C PRO A 114 4.48 14.00 11.80
N GLU A 115 5.01 13.74 10.60
CA GLU A 115 4.29 13.11 9.48
C GLU A 115 4.63 11.62 9.31
N GLY A 116 5.64 11.11 10.01
CA GLY A 116 6.15 9.74 9.86
C GLY A 116 7.27 9.43 10.84
N GLY A 117 8.12 8.45 10.53
CA GLY A 117 9.23 8.05 11.40
C GLY A 117 9.08 6.66 12.00
N GLY A 118 9.53 6.51 13.25
CA GLY A 118 9.44 5.28 14.02
C GLY A 118 8.75 5.49 15.37
N ILE A 119 8.08 4.45 15.87
CA ILE A 119 7.35 4.53 17.15
C ILE A 119 8.31 4.63 18.34
N ALA A 120 9.50 4.05 18.17
CA ALA A 120 10.63 4.11 19.09
C ALA A 120 11.90 3.67 18.37
N LEU A 121 13.05 3.93 18.99
CA LEU A 121 14.34 3.42 18.57
C LEU A 121 15.08 2.77 19.74
N PHE A 122 15.57 1.56 19.53
CA PHE A 122 16.66 0.98 20.31
C PHE A 122 17.95 1.27 19.53
N SER A 123 18.60 2.38 19.91
CA SER A 123 19.69 2.98 19.13
C SER A 123 20.87 3.35 20.01
N THR A 124 21.96 3.81 19.40
CA THR A 124 23.19 4.18 20.11
C THR A 124 23.35 5.69 20.25
N THR A 125 23.92 6.11 21.38
CA THR A 125 24.23 7.51 21.68
C THR A 125 25.73 7.83 21.59
N ARG A 126 26.58 6.80 21.45
CA ARG A 126 28.05 6.87 21.46
C ARG A 126 28.65 5.81 20.53
N LEU A 127 29.97 5.89 20.32
CA LEU A 127 30.76 4.88 19.63
C LEU A 127 30.49 3.46 20.17
N VAL A 128 30.33 2.51 19.24
CA VAL A 128 30.13 1.09 19.52
C VAL A 128 30.91 0.22 18.52
N TYR A 129 30.99 -1.08 18.78
CA TYR A 129 31.80 -2.02 17.99
C TYR A 129 30.97 -3.19 17.46
N ALA A 130 31.32 -3.68 16.26
CA ALA A 130 30.56 -4.67 15.51
C ALA A 130 30.25 -5.96 16.29
N GLY A 131 31.25 -6.58 16.92
CA GLY A 131 31.06 -7.82 17.70
C GLY A 131 30.07 -7.65 18.88
N PRO A 132 30.32 -6.70 19.81
CA PRO A 132 29.38 -6.38 20.88
C PRO A 132 27.99 -5.93 20.41
N ASN A 133 27.90 -5.24 19.27
CA ASN A 133 26.62 -4.88 18.64
C ASN A 133 25.85 -6.13 18.22
N HIS A 134 26.50 -7.06 17.53
CA HIS A 134 25.89 -8.32 17.14
C HIS A 134 25.40 -9.09 18.37
N ALA A 135 26.23 -9.24 19.41
CA ALA A 135 25.83 -9.92 20.64
C ALA A 135 24.59 -9.28 21.30
N LEU A 136 24.51 -7.95 21.35
CA LEU A 136 23.34 -7.25 21.88
C LEU A 136 22.10 -7.44 21.01
N ASN A 137 22.27 -7.40 19.68
CA ASN A 137 21.18 -7.57 18.72
C ASN A 137 20.60 -8.99 18.77
N VAL A 138 21.42 -10.02 19.00
CA VAL A 138 20.96 -11.39 19.31
C VAL A 138 20.08 -11.38 20.56
N ARG A 139 20.53 -10.77 21.67
CA ARG A 139 19.74 -10.70 22.92
C ARG A 139 18.44 -9.91 22.75
N PHE A 140 18.41 -8.91 21.87
CA PHE A 140 17.19 -8.19 21.54
C PHE A 140 16.15 -9.12 20.92
N TYR A 141 16.53 -9.89 19.90
CA TYR A 141 15.61 -10.82 19.24
C TYR A 141 15.18 -12.00 20.11
N GLU A 142 16.00 -12.42 21.08
CA GLU A 142 15.62 -13.38 22.12
C GLU A 142 14.52 -12.88 23.05
N HIS A 143 14.24 -11.57 23.10
CA HIS A 143 13.26 -11.00 24.03
C HIS A 143 12.07 -10.32 23.34
N VAL A 144 12.29 -9.63 22.23
CA VAL A 144 11.27 -8.78 21.60
C VAL A 144 10.01 -9.54 21.20
N PHE A 145 10.12 -10.81 20.80
CA PHE A 145 8.97 -11.63 20.41
C PHE A 145 8.49 -12.59 21.52
N THR A 146 9.19 -12.64 22.66
CA THR A 146 8.85 -13.60 23.71
C THR A 146 7.67 -13.15 24.56
N LEU A 147 6.93 -14.14 25.07
CA LEU A 147 5.88 -13.94 26.05
C LEU A 147 6.45 -14.08 27.47
N ASN A 148 5.94 -13.27 28.38
CA ASN A 148 6.24 -13.39 29.81
C ASN A 148 5.46 -14.56 30.46
N SER A 149 5.64 -14.75 31.76
CA SER A 149 4.94 -15.78 32.54
C SER A 149 3.40 -15.67 32.54
N GLN A 150 2.86 -14.52 32.18
CA GLN A 150 1.43 -14.23 32.06
C GLN A 150 0.94 -14.35 30.60
N HIS A 151 1.75 -14.91 29.70
CA HIS A 151 1.46 -15.03 28.26
C HIS A 151 1.24 -13.67 27.57
N GLN A 152 2.00 -12.64 27.98
CA GLN A 152 1.93 -11.31 27.36
C GLN A 152 3.28 -10.90 26.78
N HIS A 153 3.26 -10.19 25.65
CA HIS A 153 4.46 -9.58 25.09
C HIS A 153 5.04 -8.52 26.03
N TYR A 154 6.37 -8.39 26.03
CA TYR A 154 7.06 -7.39 26.84
C TYR A 154 6.87 -5.97 26.30
N ARG A 155 6.79 -5.01 27.22
CA ARG A 155 6.89 -3.58 26.90
C ARG A 155 8.32 -3.26 26.46
N LEU A 156 8.51 -2.23 25.64
CA LEU A 156 9.82 -1.87 25.10
C LEU A 156 10.88 -1.62 26.18
N GLY A 157 10.50 -1.00 27.32
CA GLY A 157 11.41 -0.82 28.45
C GLY A 157 11.88 -2.14 29.07
N ASP A 158 11.00 -3.15 29.13
CA ASP A 158 11.35 -4.49 29.60
C ASP A 158 12.26 -5.21 28.60
N VAL A 159 11.95 -5.12 27.30
CA VAL A 159 12.81 -5.67 26.23
C VAL A 159 14.22 -5.08 26.34
N MET A 160 14.34 -3.75 26.48
CA MET A 160 15.64 -3.09 26.63
C MET A 160 16.39 -3.55 27.89
N ARG A 161 15.70 -3.62 29.03
CA ARG A 161 16.30 -4.07 30.31
C ARG A 161 16.83 -5.50 30.20
N LEU A 162 16.01 -6.42 29.70
CA LEU A 162 16.38 -7.83 29.53
C LEU A 162 17.55 -7.97 28.56
N THR A 163 17.44 -7.35 27.38
CA THR A 163 18.51 -7.32 26.36
C THR A 163 19.86 -6.92 26.97
N LYS A 164 19.91 -5.82 27.72
CA LYS A 164 21.14 -5.32 28.34
C LYS A 164 21.65 -6.21 29.48
N ASN A 165 20.75 -6.80 30.27
CA ASN A 165 21.14 -7.68 31.37
C ASN A 165 21.70 -9.01 30.86
N ASN A 166 21.13 -9.54 29.78
CA ASN A 166 21.54 -10.78 29.13
C ASN A 166 22.75 -10.60 28.18
N THR A 167 23.11 -9.35 27.85
CA THR A 167 24.35 -9.03 27.13
C THR A 167 25.54 -8.98 28.10
N SER A 168 26.69 -9.50 27.68
CA SER A 168 27.93 -9.52 28.47
C SER A 168 28.31 -8.13 29.03
N ALA A 169 29.07 -8.12 30.13
CA ALA A 169 29.52 -6.88 30.75
C ALA A 169 30.40 -6.07 29.77
N GLY A 170 30.13 -4.78 29.61
CA GLY A 170 30.88 -3.91 28.71
C GLY A 170 30.28 -2.52 28.58
N VAL A 171 31.08 -1.57 28.09
CA VAL A 171 30.65 -0.19 27.85
C VAL A 171 29.65 -0.12 26.67
N ASN A 172 29.80 -1.00 25.67
CA ASN A 172 28.97 -1.00 24.46
C ASN A 172 27.46 -1.01 24.76
N LYS A 173 26.99 -1.86 25.68
CA LYS A 173 25.57 -1.94 26.04
C LYS A 173 25.06 -0.71 26.81
N ARG A 174 25.93 0.08 27.43
CA ARG A 174 25.55 1.35 28.08
C ARG A 174 25.24 2.42 27.04
N ASN A 175 25.89 2.34 25.88
CA ASN A 175 25.74 3.29 24.79
C ASN A 175 24.45 3.09 23.99
N PHE A 176 23.71 1.99 24.19
CA PHE A 176 22.38 1.85 23.60
C PHE A 176 21.31 2.46 24.50
N THR A 177 20.33 3.14 23.93
CA THR A 177 19.20 3.77 24.63
C THR A 177 17.90 3.49 23.89
N LEU A 178 16.80 3.35 24.63
CA LEU A 178 15.46 3.41 24.07
C LEU A 178 15.06 4.89 23.96
N LEU A 179 14.89 5.37 22.74
CA LEU A 179 14.24 6.64 22.44
C LEU A 179 12.77 6.32 22.14
N GLY A 180 11.85 6.77 22.98
CA GLY A 180 10.43 6.48 22.89
C GLY A 180 9.82 6.13 24.25
N ASP A 181 8.52 5.79 24.24
CA ASP A 181 7.80 5.43 25.47
C ASP A 181 8.12 3.97 25.90
N PRO A 182 8.76 3.76 27.06
CA PRO A 182 9.07 2.41 27.55
C PRO A 182 7.83 1.56 27.89
N ALA A 183 6.64 2.16 28.00
CA ALA A 183 5.40 1.45 28.30
C ALA A 183 4.73 0.82 27.06
N VAL A 184 5.16 1.21 25.86
CA VAL A 184 4.62 0.67 24.60
C VAL A 184 4.88 -0.83 24.49
N VAL A 185 3.88 -1.56 24.01
CA VAL A 185 4.00 -2.94 23.50
C VAL A 185 3.81 -2.85 21.99
N LEU A 186 4.65 -3.53 21.20
CA LEU A 186 4.45 -3.53 19.74
C LEU A 186 3.13 -4.23 19.38
N ALA A 187 2.60 -3.91 18.20
CA ALA A 187 1.35 -4.47 17.70
C ALA A 187 1.58 -5.90 17.15
N TYR A 188 1.71 -6.87 18.06
CA TYR A 188 1.71 -8.29 17.72
C TYR A 188 0.26 -8.78 17.55
N PRO A 189 -0.02 -9.64 16.55
CA PRO A 189 -1.32 -10.30 16.43
C PRO A 189 -1.62 -11.14 17.67
N LYS A 190 -2.83 -11.02 18.22
CA LYS A 190 -3.23 -11.71 19.47
C LYS A 190 -3.58 -13.17 19.26
N ASN A 191 -4.36 -13.45 18.22
CA ASN A 191 -4.87 -14.79 17.94
C ASN A 191 -4.08 -15.49 16.83
N ARG A 192 -4.39 -16.77 16.59
CA ARG A 192 -3.72 -17.60 15.60
C ARG A 192 -4.65 -17.98 14.45
N ILE A 193 -4.05 -18.19 13.28
CA ILE A 193 -4.74 -18.73 12.11
C ILE A 193 -4.20 -20.13 11.84
N ARG A 194 -5.11 -21.10 11.74
CA ARG A 194 -4.78 -22.48 11.42
C ARG A 194 -5.33 -22.87 10.06
N VAL A 195 -4.42 -23.28 9.17
CA VAL A 195 -4.79 -23.93 7.91
C VAL A 195 -5.27 -25.35 8.21
N LEU A 196 -6.39 -25.74 7.60
CA LEU A 196 -6.97 -27.07 7.73
C LEU A 196 -6.71 -27.91 6.49
N THR A 197 -7.11 -27.39 5.33
CA THR A 197 -6.96 -28.13 4.08
C THR A 197 -6.39 -27.26 2.97
N VAL A 198 -5.65 -27.91 2.09
CA VAL A 198 -5.20 -27.37 0.80
C VAL A 198 -5.71 -28.34 -0.26
N ASN A 199 -6.51 -27.84 -1.20
CA ASN A 199 -7.21 -28.62 -2.22
C ASN A 199 -8.03 -29.79 -1.64
N GLY A 200 -8.62 -29.59 -0.46
CA GLY A 200 -9.43 -30.60 0.24
C GLY A 200 -8.61 -31.67 0.98
N THR A 201 -7.28 -31.68 0.84
CA THR A 201 -6.39 -32.55 1.62
C THR A 201 -6.00 -31.87 2.92
N ASP A 202 -6.10 -32.59 4.04
CA ASP A 202 -5.71 -32.09 5.36
C ASP A 202 -4.22 -31.70 5.39
N ILE A 203 -3.89 -30.55 5.98
CA ILE A 203 -2.54 -30.00 6.02
C ILE A 203 -1.52 -30.92 6.73
N THR A 204 -2.00 -31.80 7.60
CA THR A 204 -1.16 -32.77 8.32
C THR A 204 -0.73 -33.94 7.44
N GLN A 205 -1.42 -34.17 6.33
CA GLN A 205 -1.10 -35.20 5.35
C GLN A 205 -0.12 -34.68 4.30
N ALA A 206 0.35 -35.58 3.43
CA ALA A 206 1.13 -35.17 2.25
C ALA A 206 0.19 -34.47 1.26
N ILE A 207 0.43 -33.18 1.05
CA ILE A 207 -0.32 -32.34 0.13
C ILE A 207 0.32 -32.47 -1.25
N ASP A 208 -0.49 -32.55 -2.31
CA ASP A 208 0.02 -32.49 -3.68
C ASP A 208 0.66 -31.11 -3.98
N THR A 209 1.49 -31.06 -4.99
CA THR A 209 2.20 -29.85 -5.40
C THR A 209 1.23 -28.80 -5.92
N LEU A 210 1.42 -27.54 -5.52
CA LEU A 210 0.78 -26.39 -6.16
C LEU A 210 1.50 -26.11 -7.48
N LYS A 211 0.85 -26.49 -8.59
CA LYS A 211 1.40 -26.40 -9.94
C LYS A 211 0.96 -25.11 -10.63
N ALA A 212 1.80 -24.57 -11.52
CA ALA A 212 1.45 -23.41 -12.35
C ALA A 212 0.11 -23.63 -13.08
N LEU A 213 -0.74 -22.60 -13.11
CA LEU A 213 -2.09 -22.59 -13.69
C LEU A 213 -3.08 -23.56 -13.02
N GLY A 214 -2.71 -24.15 -11.88
CA GLY A 214 -3.60 -24.93 -11.05
C GLY A 214 -4.47 -24.03 -10.16
N LYS A 215 -5.76 -24.32 -10.09
CA LYS A 215 -6.65 -23.69 -9.10
C LYS A 215 -6.40 -24.28 -7.72
N VAL A 216 -6.22 -23.41 -6.74
CA VAL A 216 -5.94 -23.77 -5.35
C VAL A 216 -7.10 -23.32 -4.46
N THR A 217 -7.49 -24.16 -3.50
CA THR A 217 -8.42 -23.80 -2.42
C THR A 217 -7.75 -24.07 -1.08
N ILE A 218 -7.69 -23.06 -0.21
CA ILE A 218 -7.16 -23.17 1.15
C ILE A 218 -8.29 -22.86 2.11
N THR A 219 -8.50 -23.74 3.10
CA THR A 219 -9.48 -23.51 4.17
C THR A 219 -8.80 -23.51 5.53
N GLY A 220 -9.39 -22.80 6.48
CA GLY A 220 -8.87 -22.73 7.83
C GLY A 220 -9.83 -22.10 8.82
N TRP A 221 -9.35 -21.92 10.04
CA TRP A 221 -10.04 -21.15 11.06
C TRP A 221 -9.12 -20.23 11.86
N VAL A 222 -9.73 -19.29 12.58
CA VAL A 222 -9.11 -18.51 13.65
C VAL A 222 -9.24 -19.27 14.97
N GLU A 223 -8.15 -19.33 15.73
CA GLU A 223 -8.08 -19.98 17.05
C GLU A 223 -7.39 -19.07 18.07
N ASP A 224 -7.73 -19.24 19.34
CA ASP A 224 -7.09 -18.53 20.45
C ASP A 224 -5.64 -19.02 20.69
N GLU A 225 -4.93 -18.41 21.64
CA GLU A 225 -3.57 -18.81 21.99
C GLU A 225 -3.44 -20.25 22.50
N LEU A 226 -4.54 -20.84 22.99
CA LEU A 226 -4.63 -22.22 23.49
C LEU A 226 -4.99 -23.22 22.37
N GLY A 227 -5.26 -22.74 21.15
CA GLY A 227 -5.63 -23.56 19.99
C GLY A 227 -7.11 -23.92 19.92
N ASN A 228 -7.98 -23.23 20.67
CA ASN A 228 -9.43 -23.42 20.56
C ASN A 228 -9.99 -22.58 19.41
N PRO A 229 -10.83 -23.14 18.52
CA PRO A 229 -11.50 -22.37 17.47
C PRO A 229 -12.31 -21.20 18.04
N MET A 230 -12.32 -20.08 17.34
CA MET A 230 -13.02 -18.85 17.72
C MET A 230 -14.26 -18.60 16.85
N PRO A 231 -15.42 -19.23 17.14
CA PRO A 231 -16.63 -19.10 16.33
C PRO A 231 -17.26 -17.70 16.37
N THR A 232 -16.79 -16.81 17.25
CA THR A 232 -17.27 -15.43 17.33
C THR A 232 -16.49 -14.45 16.44
N PHE A 233 -15.35 -14.87 15.89
CA PHE A 233 -14.53 -14.03 15.02
C PHE A 233 -15.19 -13.87 13.66
N ASN A 234 -15.54 -12.64 13.29
CA ASN A 234 -16.18 -12.31 12.01
C ASN A 234 -15.53 -11.07 11.41
N GLY A 235 -14.74 -11.26 10.36
CA GLY A 235 -13.85 -10.21 9.85
C GLY A 235 -13.30 -10.54 8.47
N ILE A 236 -12.14 -9.98 8.14
CA ILE A 236 -11.46 -10.18 6.86
C ILE A 236 -10.11 -10.85 7.10
N ILE A 237 -9.78 -11.84 6.28
CA ILE A 237 -8.45 -12.44 6.19
C ILE A 237 -7.74 -11.96 4.93
N TYR A 238 -6.45 -11.69 5.08
CA TYR A 238 -5.52 -11.18 4.07
C TYR A 238 -4.45 -12.25 3.79
N PRO A 239 -4.74 -13.25 2.94
CA PRO A 239 -3.76 -14.24 2.53
C PRO A 239 -2.64 -13.60 1.69
N THR A 240 -1.40 -13.99 1.98
CA THR A 240 -0.25 -13.78 1.10
C THR A 240 0.47 -15.11 0.90
N ILE A 241 0.45 -15.60 -0.33
CA ILE A 241 1.08 -16.86 -0.72
C ILE A 241 2.40 -16.54 -1.39
N TYR A 242 3.49 -17.00 -0.80
CA TYR A 242 4.82 -16.80 -1.34
C TYR A 242 5.28 -18.03 -2.11
N ASP A 243 6.04 -17.78 -3.18
CA ASP A 243 6.80 -18.83 -3.86
C ASP A 243 7.93 -19.33 -2.94
N LYS A 244 8.76 -20.18 -3.51
CA LYS A 244 10.01 -20.68 -2.95
C LYS A 244 10.96 -19.54 -2.59
N ARG A 245 11.94 -19.86 -1.74
CA ARG A 245 13.06 -18.95 -1.49
C ARG A 245 13.86 -18.72 -2.78
N SER A 246 14.18 -17.46 -3.05
CA SER A 246 15.14 -17.05 -4.06
C SER A 246 16.54 -16.94 -3.41
N VAL A 247 17.57 -17.36 -4.14
CA VAL A 247 18.97 -17.16 -3.73
C VAL A 247 19.49 -15.94 -4.46
N ILE A 248 19.82 -14.89 -3.72
CA ILE A 248 20.35 -13.64 -4.23
C ILE A 248 21.87 -13.63 -4.03
N LYS A 249 22.59 -13.17 -5.05
CA LYS A 249 24.04 -12.94 -5.00
C LYS A 249 24.31 -11.44 -4.98
N THR A 250 25.20 -11.00 -4.10
CA THR A 250 25.67 -9.62 -4.13
C THR A 250 26.51 -9.35 -5.39
N LEU A 251 26.63 -8.09 -5.77
CA LEU A 251 27.21 -7.65 -7.04
C LEU A 251 28.74 -7.50 -6.97
N SER A 252 29.37 -7.61 -5.79
CA SER A 252 30.82 -7.40 -5.63
C SER A 252 31.24 -6.02 -6.14
N ASN A 253 30.47 -4.98 -5.77
CA ASN A 253 30.67 -3.63 -6.30
C ASN A 253 32.09 -3.08 -6.00
N ASP A 254 32.66 -3.48 -4.86
CA ASP A 254 34.00 -3.07 -4.41
C ASP A 254 35.08 -4.15 -4.64
N GLY A 255 34.75 -5.24 -5.35
CA GLY A 255 35.68 -6.34 -5.65
C GLY A 255 35.84 -7.40 -4.54
N ASP A 256 35.05 -7.31 -3.47
CA ASP A 256 34.97 -8.32 -2.41
C ASP A 256 34.28 -9.61 -2.87
N PRO A 257 34.54 -10.77 -2.23
CA PRO A 257 33.86 -12.02 -2.57
C PRO A 257 32.33 -11.87 -2.51
N GLN A 258 31.64 -12.34 -3.55
CA GLN A 258 30.18 -12.35 -3.58
C GLN A 258 29.61 -13.14 -2.39
N MET A 259 28.68 -12.52 -1.67
CA MET A 259 27.88 -13.18 -0.64
C MET A 259 26.59 -13.68 -1.28
N THR A 260 26.11 -14.85 -0.83
CA THR A 260 24.77 -15.35 -1.13
C THR A 260 23.89 -15.26 0.09
N PHE A 261 22.64 -14.84 -0.10
CA PHE A 261 21.61 -14.93 0.93
C PHE A 261 20.28 -15.35 0.31
N SER A 262 19.41 -15.92 1.12
CA SER A 262 18.07 -16.35 0.69
C SER A 262 17.01 -15.36 1.16
N LEU A 263 16.02 -15.11 0.30
CA LEU A 263 14.86 -14.28 0.59
C LEU A 263 13.59 -14.94 0.05
N ARG A 264 12.43 -14.51 0.56
CA ARG A 264 11.12 -14.85 0.00
C ARG A 264 10.44 -13.59 -0.48
N ASP A 265 10.81 -13.16 -1.68
CA ASP A 265 10.41 -11.89 -2.30
C ASP A 265 9.32 -12.05 -3.36
N ARG A 266 9.04 -13.27 -3.80
CA ARG A 266 8.04 -13.57 -4.83
C ARG A 266 6.70 -13.93 -4.20
N ILE A 267 5.68 -13.12 -4.46
CA ILE A 267 4.31 -13.34 -4.01
C ILE A 267 3.53 -13.95 -5.18
N LEU A 268 2.96 -15.14 -5.00
CA LEU A 268 2.11 -15.82 -5.97
C LEU A 268 0.67 -15.31 -5.96
N TYR A 269 0.19 -14.96 -4.78
CA TYR A 269 -1.16 -14.47 -4.59
C TYR A 269 -1.24 -13.59 -3.35
N LYS A 270 -1.95 -12.48 -3.47
CA LYS A 270 -2.32 -11.58 -2.37
C LYS A 270 -3.79 -11.21 -2.58
N GLY A 271 -4.62 -11.44 -1.57
CA GLY A 271 -6.04 -11.19 -1.70
C GLY A 271 -6.75 -10.94 -0.38
N LYS A 272 -8.09 -11.02 -0.42
CA LYS A 272 -8.98 -10.85 0.72
C LYS A 272 -10.07 -11.91 0.70
N ALA A 273 -10.43 -12.42 1.88
CA ALA A 273 -11.61 -13.27 2.03
C ALA A 273 -12.35 -12.96 3.33
N SER A 274 -13.63 -13.26 3.36
CA SER A 274 -14.47 -13.16 4.54
C SER A 274 -14.14 -14.29 5.52
N VAL A 275 -14.07 -13.95 6.81
CA VAL A 275 -14.03 -14.91 7.92
C VAL A 275 -15.42 -14.92 8.56
N ASN A 276 -16.09 -16.06 8.54
CA ASN A 276 -17.44 -16.23 9.07
C ASN A 276 -17.45 -17.32 10.14
N ASN A 277 -17.88 -16.98 11.34
CA ASN A 277 -17.83 -17.85 12.52
C ASN A 277 -16.43 -18.49 12.73
N GLY A 278 -15.38 -17.68 12.59
CA GLY A 278 -14.00 -18.11 12.68
C GLY A 278 -13.49 -18.91 11.48
N LEU A 279 -14.31 -19.27 10.49
CA LEU A 279 -13.93 -20.08 9.33
C LEU A 279 -13.65 -19.21 8.10
N PHE A 280 -12.69 -19.63 7.26
CA PHE A 280 -12.40 -18.97 5.99
C PHE A 280 -12.11 -19.97 4.87
N SER A 281 -12.27 -19.51 3.64
CA SER A 281 -11.87 -20.21 2.41
C SER A 281 -11.29 -19.21 1.42
N VAL A 282 -10.09 -19.50 0.90
CA VAL A 282 -9.38 -18.68 -0.08
C VAL A 282 -9.17 -19.49 -1.34
N GLN A 283 -9.43 -18.89 -2.50
CA GLN A 283 -9.17 -19.50 -3.80
C GLN A 283 -8.30 -18.60 -4.66
N PHE A 284 -7.42 -19.19 -5.46
CA PHE A 284 -6.63 -18.49 -6.46
C PHE A 284 -6.12 -19.46 -7.53
N ILE A 285 -5.61 -18.94 -8.64
CA ILE A 285 -4.86 -19.71 -9.64
C ILE A 285 -3.38 -19.42 -9.45
N VAL A 286 -2.56 -20.46 -9.38
CA VAL A 286 -1.09 -20.29 -9.30
C VAL A 286 -0.61 -19.65 -10.61
N PRO A 287 0.12 -18.51 -10.57
CA PRO A 287 0.56 -17.87 -11.80
C PRO A 287 1.47 -18.73 -12.67
N LYS A 288 1.50 -18.45 -13.97
CA LYS A 288 2.40 -19.10 -14.92
C LYS A 288 3.88 -18.79 -14.64
N ASP A 289 4.16 -17.64 -14.05
CA ASP A 289 5.51 -17.11 -13.82
C ASP A 289 6.27 -17.72 -12.62
N ILE A 290 5.71 -18.75 -11.98
CA ILE A 290 6.43 -19.43 -10.90
C ILE A 290 7.75 -20.04 -11.40
N SER A 291 8.68 -20.23 -10.47
CA SER A 291 9.80 -21.10 -10.77
C SER A 291 9.33 -22.56 -10.81
N TYR A 292 9.62 -23.27 -11.90
CA TYR A 292 9.15 -24.63 -12.14
C TYR A 292 9.86 -25.72 -11.33
N ASN A 293 10.99 -25.40 -10.67
CA ASN A 293 11.62 -26.31 -9.72
C ASN A 293 10.70 -26.57 -8.51
N TYR A 294 10.84 -27.75 -7.92
CA TYR A 294 10.06 -28.15 -6.76
C TYR A 294 10.79 -27.73 -5.48
N ASP A 295 10.14 -26.94 -4.65
CA ASP A 295 10.59 -26.57 -3.31
C ASP A 295 9.42 -26.00 -2.51
N TYR A 296 9.61 -25.77 -1.22
CA TYR A 296 8.59 -25.28 -0.30
C TYR A 296 8.30 -23.79 -0.48
N GLY A 297 7.02 -23.44 -0.67
CA GLY A 297 6.57 -22.06 -0.52
C GLY A 297 6.09 -21.76 0.89
N LYS A 298 5.41 -20.62 1.07
CA LYS A 298 4.86 -20.22 2.36
C LYS A 298 3.47 -19.63 2.19
N LEU A 299 2.53 -20.20 2.92
CA LEU A 299 1.22 -19.60 3.16
C LEU A 299 1.37 -18.67 4.37
N SER A 300 1.00 -17.39 4.21
CA SER A 300 1.01 -16.41 5.29
C SER A 300 -0.35 -15.75 5.38
N PHE A 301 -0.86 -15.57 6.59
CA PHE A 301 -2.20 -15.05 6.83
C PHE A 301 -2.17 -14.01 7.95
N TYR A 302 -2.92 -12.95 7.73
CA TYR A 302 -3.32 -11.99 8.76
C TYR A 302 -4.83 -11.85 8.67
N ALA A 303 -5.53 -11.79 9.80
CA ALA A 303 -6.96 -11.55 9.85
C ALA A 303 -7.28 -10.50 10.91
N ALA A 304 -8.33 -9.72 10.68
CA ALA A 304 -8.81 -8.75 11.66
C ALA A 304 -10.34 -8.67 11.61
N ASP A 305 -10.94 -8.55 12.79
CA ASP A 305 -12.30 -8.05 12.96
C ASP A 305 -12.26 -6.66 13.63
N ASN A 306 -13.40 -6.20 14.16
CA ASN A 306 -13.50 -4.88 14.79
C ASN A 306 -12.81 -4.78 16.17
N LEU A 307 -12.41 -5.90 16.77
CA LEU A 307 -11.91 -5.99 18.15
C LEU A 307 -10.52 -6.62 18.24
N GLU A 308 -10.27 -7.66 17.45
CA GLU A 308 -9.09 -8.50 17.55
C GLU A 308 -8.52 -8.88 16.18
N ASP A 309 -7.25 -9.28 16.19
CA ASP A 309 -6.52 -9.74 15.03
C ASP A 309 -5.94 -11.13 15.25
N ALA A 310 -5.53 -11.76 14.15
CA ALA A 310 -4.93 -13.07 14.14
C ALA A 310 -3.85 -13.18 13.07
N SER A 311 -2.85 -14.03 13.30
CA SER A 311 -1.87 -14.37 12.26
C SER A 311 -1.55 -15.85 12.23
N GLY A 312 -1.09 -16.33 11.09
CA GLY A 312 -0.67 -17.71 10.95
C GLY A 312 0.15 -17.92 9.69
N SER A 313 0.88 -19.03 9.66
CA SER A 313 1.67 -19.41 8.50
C SER A 313 1.78 -20.92 8.37
N SER A 314 2.13 -21.38 7.17
CA SER A 314 2.46 -22.78 6.89
C SER A 314 3.46 -22.86 5.75
N ASP A 315 4.51 -23.64 5.90
CA ASP A 315 5.55 -23.91 4.91
C ASP A 315 5.46 -25.34 4.34
N ARG A 316 4.31 -26.01 4.54
CA ARG A 316 4.10 -27.42 4.20
C ARG A 316 3.77 -27.67 2.73
N VAL A 317 3.56 -26.61 1.95
CA VAL A 317 3.17 -26.72 0.53
C VAL A 317 4.40 -26.71 -0.36
N ILE A 318 4.47 -27.68 -1.27
CA ILE A 318 5.44 -27.69 -2.36
C ILE A 318 4.83 -26.93 -3.53
N ILE A 319 5.60 -26.06 -4.17
CA ILE A 319 5.22 -25.41 -5.42
C ILE A 319 6.17 -25.88 -6.52
N GLY A 320 5.69 -26.03 -7.75
CA GLY A 320 6.52 -26.38 -8.91
C GLY A 320 5.75 -27.10 -10.00
N GLY A 321 6.38 -27.27 -11.17
CA GLY A 321 5.75 -27.87 -12.34
C GLY A 321 4.54 -27.09 -12.88
N SER A 322 3.83 -27.71 -13.82
CA SER A 322 2.64 -27.16 -14.49
C SER A 322 1.45 -28.09 -14.31
N ALA A 323 0.24 -27.55 -14.23
CA ALA A 323 -0.98 -28.34 -14.19
C ALA A 323 -1.09 -29.25 -15.43
N ASP A 324 -1.67 -30.45 -15.26
CA ASP A 324 -1.73 -31.46 -16.33
C ASP A 324 -2.80 -31.15 -17.39
N SER A 325 -3.81 -30.34 -17.02
CA SER A 325 -4.86 -29.84 -17.90
C SER A 325 -5.00 -28.34 -17.70
N ILE A 326 -4.54 -27.58 -18.69
CA ILE A 326 -4.52 -26.11 -18.67
C ILE A 326 -5.60 -25.63 -19.63
N ALA A 327 -6.57 -24.86 -19.13
CA ALA A 327 -7.52 -24.17 -19.99
C ALA A 327 -6.77 -23.22 -20.94
N ASN A 328 -7.17 -23.15 -22.21
CA ASN A 328 -6.62 -22.13 -23.10
C ASN A 328 -7.23 -20.79 -22.74
N ASP A 329 -6.38 -19.81 -22.46
CA ASP A 329 -6.76 -18.42 -22.29
C ASP A 329 -5.86 -17.55 -23.17
N SER A 330 -6.48 -16.64 -23.91
CA SER A 330 -5.84 -15.68 -24.80
C SER A 330 -6.38 -14.26 -24.63
N GLU A 331 -7.36 -14.06 -23.75
CA GLU A 331 -7.92 -12.75 -23.48
C GLU A 331 -7.14 -12.13 -22.31
N GLY A 332 -6.84 -10.84 -22.40
CA GLY A 332 -6.23 -10.12 -21.29
C GLY A 332 -7.28 -9.54 -20.33
N PRO A 333 -6.83 -9.00 -19.18
CA PRO A 333 -7.75 -8.39 -18.21
C PRO A 333 -8.58 -7.25 -18.78
N GLU A 334 -9.81 -7.09 -18.30
CA GLU A 334 -10.60 -5.87 -18.50
C GLU A 334 -10.08 -4.77 -17.56
N ILE A 335 -9.98 -3.54 -18.08
CA ILE A 335 -9.42 -2.38 -17.38
C ILE A 335 -10.43 -1.23 -17.42
N GLN A 336 -10.67 -0.57 -16.29
CA GLN A 336 -11.41 0.68 -16.23
C GLN A 336 -10.61 1.71 -15.43
N ILE A 337 -10.30 2.85 -16.04
CA ILE A 337 -9.42 3.87 -15.48
C ILE A 337 -10.22 5.11 -15.09
N PHE A 338 -9.98 5.60 -13.89
CA PHE A 338 -10.61 6.79 -13.33
C PHE A 338 -9.59 7.65 -12.56
N MET A 339 -9.97 8.90 -12.28
CA MET A 339 -9.24 9.80 -11.39
C MET A 339 -10.12 10.16 -10.20
N ASN A 340 -9.63 9.87 -9.00
CA ASN A 340 -10.28 10.00 -7.70
C ASN A 340 -11.51 9.10 -7.50
N ASP A 341 -12.51 9.18 -8.37
CA ASP A 341 -13.75 8.40 -8.28
C ASP A 341 -14.32 7.99 -9.65
N GLU A 342 -15.34 7.13 -9.62
CA GLU A 342 -16.03 6.58 -10.80
C GLU A 342 -16.82 7.61 -11.63
N HIS A 343 -16.97 8.84 -11.15
CA HIS A 343 -17.63 9.91 -11.90
C HIS A 343 -16.67 10.60 -12.88
N PHE A 344 -15.36 10.35 -12.78
CA PHE A 344 -14.40 10.87 -13.73
C PHE A 344 -14.70 10.40 -15.16
N VAL A 345 -14.48 11.27 -16.14
CA VAL A 345 -14.67 10.97 -17.55
C VAL A 345 -13.42 11.31 -18.34
N PHE A 346 -13.22 10.61 -19.44
CA PHE A 346 -12.11 10.84 -20.37
C PHE A 346 -12.03 12.32 -20.79
N GLY A 347 -10.84 12.92 -20.64
CA GLY A 347 -10.58 14.34 -20.91
C GLY A 347 -10.98 15.29 -19.78
N GLY A 348 -11.48 14.77 -18.65
CA GLY A 348 -11.92 15.53 -17.49
C GLY A 348 -10.79 16.30 -16.79
N MET A 349 -11.17 17.24 -15.94
CA MET A 349 -10.21 18.05 -15.16
C MET A 349 -9.71 17.32 -13.91
N THR A 350 -8.47 17.59 -13.49
CA THR A 350 -7.90 17.16 -12.20
C THR A 350 -7.12 18.31 -11.54
N ASP A 351 -6.64 18.10 -10.31
CA ASP A 351 -5.57 18.90 -9.72
C ASP A 351 -4.18 18.30 -10.03
N ALA A 352 -3.14 18.80 -9.36
CA ALA A 352 -1.75 18.34 -9.53
C ALA A 352 -1.41 17.03 -8.79
N ASN A 353 -2.27 16.55 -7.88
CA ASN A 353 -2.05 15.38 -7.05
C ASN A 353 -3.28 14.43 -7.03
N PRO A 354 -3.82 14.02 -8.19
CA PRO A 354 -4.99 13.15 -8.22
C PRO A 354 -4.69 11.74 -7.72
N GLN A 355 -5.71 11.01 -7.31
CA GLN A 355 -5.61 9.59 -7.03
C GLN A 355 -5.96 8.80 -8.31
N LEU A 356 -5.01 8.07 -8.88
CA LEU A 356 -5.31 7.10 -9.93
C LEU A 356 -6.13 5.95 -9.33
N LEU A 357 -7.30 5.68 -9.91
CA LEU A 357 -8.18 4.57 -9.55
C LEU A 357 -8.37 3.68 -10.77
N VAL A 358 -7.97 2.41 -10.68
CA VAL A 358 -8.13 1.45 -11.78
C VAL A 358 -8.87 0.23 -11.26
N TYR A 359 -9.99 -0.12 -11.88
CA TYR A 359 -10.64 -1.41 -11.67
C TYR A 359 -10.16 -2.40 -12.72
N VAL A 360 -9.88 -3.62 -12.28
CA VAL A 360 -9.38 -4.69 -13.14
C VAL A 360 -10.13 -5.99 -12.85
N SER A 361 -10.43 -6.74 -13.90
CA SER A 361 -11.05 -8.05 -13.77
C SER A 361 -10.59 -9.01 -14.86
N ASP A 362 -10.40 -10.27 -14.46
CA ASP A 362 -10.01 -11.36 -15.34
C ASP A 362 -10.55 -12.70 -14.81
N SER A 363 -10.98 -13.59 -15.70
CA SER A 363 -11.59 -14.87 -15.31
C SER A 363 -10.61 -15.84 -14.62
N ASN A 364 -9.32 -15.73 -14.91
CA ASN A 364 -8.24 -16.51 -14.32
C ASN A 364 -7.50 -15.74 -13.22
N GLY A 365 -7.71 -14.43 -13.14
CA GLY A 365 -7.23 -13.57 -12.08
C GLY A 365 -6.04 -12.73 -12.49
N ILE A 366 -5.74 -11.73 -11.66
CA ILE A 366 -4.73 -10.71 -11.97
C ILE A 366 -3.36 -11.18 -11.49
N ASN A 367 -2.34 -11.05 -12.34
CA ASN A 367 -0.98 -11.32 -11.96
C ASN A 367 -0.44 -10.16 -11.13
N THR A 368 -0.20 -10.46 -9.85
CA THR A 368 0.29 -9.50 -8.86
C THR A 368 1.77 -9.72 -8.53
N ILE A 369 2.46 -10.62 -9.24
CA ILE A 369 3.88 -10.89 -9.06
C ILE A 369 4.68 -9.65 -9.46
N GLY A 370 5.04 -8.79 -8.50
CA GLY A 370 5.85 -7.58 -8.71
C GLY A 370 7.37 -7.82 -8.75
N SER A 371 7.77 -9.06 -8.98
CA SER A 371 9.18 -9.51 -8.96
C SER A 371 9.54 -10.35 -10.20
N GLY A 372 8.61 -10.45 -11.15
CA GLY A 372 8.80 -11.17 -12.41
C GLY A 372 9.42 -10.25 -13.45
N ILE A 373 10.25 -10.80 -14.34
CA ILE A 373 10.75 -10.01 -15.48
C ILE A 373 9.59 -9.79 -16.45
N GLY A 374 9.04 -8.58 -16.49
CA GLY A 374 8.23 -8.08 -17.61
C GLY A 374 6.72 -8.14 -17.47
N HIS A 375 6.16 -8.64 -16.36
CA HIS A 375 4.71 -8.72 -16.13
C HIS A 375 4.21 -7.85 -14.96
N ASP A 376 4.91 -6.75 -14.69
CA ASP A 376 4.47 -5.79 -13.68
C ASP A 376 3.20 -5.06 -14.14
N LEU A 377 2.33 -4.74 -13.18
CA LEU A 377 1.24 -3.79 -13.36
C LEU A 377 1.87 -2.41 -13.45
N THR A 378 1.63 -1.68 -14.54
CA THR A 378 2.35 -0.43 -14.78
C THR A 378 1.46 0.72 -15.22
N ALA A 379 1.86 1.94 -14.86
CA ALA A 379 1.34 3.18 -15.43
C ALA A 379 2.47 4.01 -16.05
N ILE A 380 2.17 4.66 -17.18
CA ILE A 380 3.07 5.58 -17.87
C ILE A 380 2.31 6.86 -18.18
N ILE A 381 2.88 8.00 -17.77
CA ILE A 381 2.35 9.34 -18.03
C ILE A 381 3.13 9.97 -19.17
N ASP A 382 2.42 10.56 -20.13
CA ASP A 382 2.95 11.33 -21.26
C ASP A 382 4.04 10.61 -22.06
N GLN A 383 3.88 9.28 -22.22
CA GLN A 383 4.80 8.40 -22.95
C GLN A 383 6.23 8.38 -22.38
N GLN A 384 6.44 8.84 -21.13
CA GLN A 384 7.73 8.83 -20.46
C GLN A 384 8.09 7.42 -19.97
N THR A 385 8.47 6.53 -20.89
CA THR A 385 8.78 5.11 -20.58
C THR A 385 9.93 4.93 -19.59
N ASN A 386 10.83 5.91 -19.50
CA ASN A 386 11.89 5.97 -18.49
C ASN A 386 11.40 6.30 -17.07
N ARG A 387 10.12 6.65 -16.90
CA ARG A 387 9.46 6.93 -15.62
C ARG A 387 8.23 6.04 -15.43
N THR A 388 8.40 4.75 -15.68
CA THR A 388 7.34 3.76 -15.49
C THR A 388 7.03 3.60 -14.01
N ILE A 389 5.75 3.72 -13.65
CA ILE A 389 5.24 3.53 -12.29
C ILE A 389 4.84 2.06 -12.14
N VAL A 390 5.39 1.36 -11.15
CA VAL A 390 5.00 -0.02 -10.81
C VAL A 390 3.84 0.01 -9.81
N LEU A 391 2.75 -0.69 -10.13
CA LEU A 391 1.47 -0.63 -9.43
C LEU A 391 1.16 -1.88 -8.59
N ASN A 392 1.97 -2.94 -8.66
CA ASN A 392 1.70 -4.23 -8.01
C ASN A 392 1.41 -4.11 -6.51
N ASP A 393 2.12 -3.24 -5.80
CA ASP A 393 1.94 -3.02 -4.37
C ASP A 393 0.67 -2.23 -4.00
N PHE A 394 0.08 -1.54 -4.99
CA PHE A 394 -1.14 -0.74 -4.88
C PHE A 394 -2.38 -1.50 -5.34
N TYR A 395 -2.22 -2.71 -5.89
CA TYR A 395 -3.32 -3.60 -6.20
C TYR A 395 -3.89 -4.23 -4.94
N GLU A 396 -5.22 -4.27 -4.89
CA GLU A 396 -6.00 -4.87 -3.83
C GLU A 396 -7.14 -5.68 -4.44
N ALA A 397 -7.17 -6.99 -4.18
CA ALA A 397 -8.25 -7.86 -4.65
C ALA A 397 -9.57 -7.57 -3.92
N ASP A 398 -10.68 -7.77 -4.61
CA ASP A 398 -12.01 -7.72 -4.00
C ASP A 398 -12.19 -8.87 -3.01
N THR A 399 -12.99 -8.64 -1.97
CA THR A 399 -13.28 -9.65 -0.96
C THR A 399 -13.93 -10.88 -1.60
N ASP A 400 -13.41 -12.07 -1.27
CA ASP A 400 -13.87 -13.36 -1.76
C ASP A 400 -13.69 -13.57 -3.28
N SER A 401 -12.86 -12.74 -3.93
CA SER A 401 -12.54 -12.84 -5.35
C SER A 401 -11.03 -12.88 -5.59
N TYR A 402 -10.58 -13.77 -6.48
CA TYR A 402 -9.25 -13.70 -7.09
C TYR A 402 -9.30 -13.13 -8.52
N GLN A 403 -10.50 -12.87 -9.01
CA GLN A 403 -10.78 -12.51 -10.40
C GLN A 403 -10.86 -11.00 -10.60
N SER A 404 -10.99 -10.22 -9.53
CA SER A 404 -11.21 -8.79 -9.62
C SER A 404 -10.55 -8.04 -8.47
N GLY A 405 -10.26 -6.77 -8.70
CA GLY A 405 -9.76 -5.87 -7.68
C GLY A 405 -9.57 -4.46 -8.22
N LYS A 406 -8.92 -3.64 -7.40
CA LYS A 406 -8.63 -2.24 -7.73
C LYS A 406 -7.19 -1.87 -7.44
N ILE A 407 -6.69 -0.91 -8.19
CA ILE A 407 -5.40 -0.26 -7.98
C ILE A 407 -5.68 1.18 -7.58
N GLN A 408 -5.06 1.63 -6.48
CA GLN A 408 -5.17 3.01 -6.02
C GLN A 408 -3.78 3.62 -5.84
N TYR A 409 -3.39 4.55 -6.73
CA TYR A 409 -2.05 5.16 -6.70
C TYR A 409 -2.13 6.69 -6.60
N PRO A 410 -1.53 7.31 -5.57
CA PRO A 410 -1.51 8.77 -5.44
C PRO A 410 -0.49 9.39 -6.40
N LEU A 411 -0.96 10.02 -7.48
CA LEU A 411 -0.12 10.82 -8.36
C LEU A 411 0.27 12.11 -7.63
N LYS A 412 1.47 12.63 -7.90
CA LYS A 412 1.97 13.84 -7.25
C LYS A 412 2.67 14.76 -8.25
N SER A 413 2.53 16.06 -8.02
CA SER A 413 3.28 17.12 -8.71
C SER A 413 3.18 17.06 -10.24
N LEU A 414 1.99 16.81 -10.76
CA LEU A 414 1.72 16.89 -12.20
C LEU A 414 1.77 18.35 -12.67
N GLU A 415 2.33 18.55 -13.87
CA GLU A 415 2.41 19.88 -14.48
C GLU A 415 1.02 20.37 -14.93
N ALA A 416 0.82 21.67 -15.10
CA ALA A 416 -0.44 22.18 -15.63
C ALA A 416 -0.55 21.87 -17.13
N GLY A 417 -1.67 21.30 -17.58
CA GLY A 417 -1.86 20.99 -19.00
C GLY A 417 -2.64 19.72 -19.26
N GLN A 418 -2.62 19.28 -20.52
CA GLN A 418 -3.18 17.99 -20.94
C GLN A 418 -2.18 16.88 -20.67
N HIS A 419 -2.67 15.77 -20.12
CA HIS A 419 -1.89 14.58 -19.85
C HIS A 419 -2.55 13.34 -20.43
N HIS A 420 -1.71 12.36 -20.74
CA HIS A 420 -2.11 11.04 -21.21
C HIS A 420 -1.52 9.97 -20.27
N LEU A 421 -2.38 9.23 -19.57
CA LEU A 421 -1.96 8.14 -18.69
C LEU A 421 -2.39 6.80 -19.29
N LYS A 422 -1.41 5.91 -19.47
CA LYS A 422 -1.65 4.54 -19.94
C LYS A 422 -1.37 3.54 -18.83
N VAL A 423 -2.26 2.57 -18.65
CA VAL A 423 -2.12 1.46 -17.71
C VAL A 423 -1.93 0.16 -18.47
N LYS A 424 -1.07 -0.72 -17.97
CA LYS A 424 -0.90 -2.09 -18.45
C LYS A 424 -1.08 -3.09 -17.31
N VAL A 425 -1.88 -4.12 -17.57
CA VAL A 425 -2.25 -5.15 -16.59
C VAL A 425 -2.05 -6.53 -17.22
N TRP A 426 -1.65 -7.50 -16.40
CA TRP A 426 -1.42 -8.88 -16.80
C TRP A 426 -2.32 -9.83 -16.01
N ASP A 427 -2.80 -10.88 -16.67
CA ASP A 427 -3.44 -12.02 -16.00
C ASP A 427 -2.40 -13.07 -15.57
N VAL A 428 -2.85 -14.08 -14.82
CA VAL A 428 -2.01 -15.20 -14.38
C VAL A 428 -1.53 -16.15 -15.50
N TYR A 429 -2.09 -16.03 -16.71
CA TYR A 429 -1.74 -16.79 -17.93
C TYR A 429 -0.70 -16.08 -18.81
N ASN A 430 -0.33 -14.85 -18.44
CA ASN A 430 0.56 -13.92 -19.13
C ASN A 430 -0.07 -13.27 -20.38
N ASN A 431 -1.40 -13.14 -20.43
CA ASN A 431 -2.07 -12.23 -21.35
C ASN A 431 -2.08 -10.83 -20.74
N SER A 432 -1.87 -9.80 -21.57
CA SER A 432 -1.88 -8.41 -21.12
C SER A 432 -2.93 -7.59 -21.85
N SER A 433 -3.49 -6.63 -21.13
CA SER A 433 -4.29 -5.56 -21.69
C SER A 433 -3.64 -4.20 -21.39
N GLU A 434 -3.85 -3.24 -22.28
CA GLU A 434 -3.50 -1.84 -22.07
C GLU A 434 -4.76 -1.01 -22.28
N ASP A 435 -4.97 -0.02 -21.42
CA ASP A 435 -5.99 1.01 -21.61
C ASP A 435 -5.42 2.38 -21.18
N TYR A 436 -6.08 3.46 -21.56
CA TYR A 436 -5.59 4.81 -21.30
C TYR A 436 -6.70 5.81 -21.03
N ILE A 437 -6.31 6.90 -20.37
CA ILE A 437 -7.17 8.04 -20.14
C ILE A 437 -6.43 9.34 -20.41
N GLU A 438 -7.16 10.34 -20.89
CA GLU A 438 -6.68 11.72 -20.97
C GLU A 438 -7.32 12.56 -19.87
N PHE A 439 -6.59 13.57 -19.39
CA PHE A 439 -7.08 14.49 -18.37
C PHE A 439 -6.36 15.83 -18.44
N VAL A 440 -6.95 16.85 -17.81
CA VAL A 440 -6.39 18.21 -17.78
C VAL A 440 -6.10 18.64 -16.36
N VAL A 441 -4.82 18.79 -16.03
CA VAL A 441 -4.38 19.28 -14.73
C VAL A 441 -4.55 20.79 -14.66
N ASN A 442 -5.28 21.24 -13.64
CA ASN A 442 -5.44 22.65 -13.32
C ASN A 442 -4.84 22.95 -11.94
N THR A 443 -3.75 23.73 -11.93
CA THR A 443 -3.03 24.11 -10.70
C THR A 443 -3.51 25.44 -10.10
N SER A 444 -4.57 26.04 -10.65
CA SER A 444 -5.18 27.24 -10.09
C SER A 444 -5.68 26.99 -8.67
N SER A 445 -5.30 27.87 -7.74
CA SER A 445 -5.84 27.86 -6.37
C SER A 445 -7.32 28.26 -6.32
N ASP A 446 -7.79 29.03 -7.30
CA ASP A 446 -9.19 29.45 -7.37
C ASP A 446 -10.09 28.30 -7.83
N LEU A 447 -11.32 28.25 -7.30
CA LEU A 447 -12.36 27.33 -7.77
C LEU A 447 -12.68 27.64 -9.24
N VAL A 448 -12.58 26.64 -10.11
CA VAL A 448 -12.90 26.74 -11.53
C VAL A 448 -14.03 25.78 -11.86
N LEU A 449 -15.03 26.23 -12.63
CA LEU A 449 -16.07 25.35 -13.19
C LEU A 449 -15.83 25.12 -14.69
N LYS A 450 -15.82 23.86 -15.09
CA LYS A 450 -15.80 23.42 -16.50
C LYS A 450 -16.93 22.44 -16.78
N HIS A 451 -17.19 22.22 -18.07
CA HIS A 451 -18.18 21.26 -18.56
C HIS A 451 -19.52 21.27 -17.79
N VAL A 452 -20.01 22.48 -17.49
CA VAL A 452 -21.36 22.65 -16.93
C VAL A 452 -22.35 22.22 -17.99
N LEU A 453 -23.19 21.25 -17.68
CA LEU A 453 -24.17 20.71 -18.61
C LEU A 453 -25.37 20.13 -17.87
N ASN A 454 -26.43 19.90 -18.62
CA ASN A 454 -27.53 19.07 -18.16
C ASN A 454 -27.80 17.93 -19.16
N TYR A 455 -28.17 16.76 -18.66
CA TYR A 455 -28.50 15.60 -19.49
C TYR A 455 -29.68 14.82 -18.90
N PRO A 456 -30.68 14.43 -19.73
CA PRO A 456 -30.82 14.78 -21.14
C PRO A 456 -31.06 16.28 -21.37
N ASN A 457 -30.62 16.78 -22.53
CA ASN A 457 -30.91 18.12 -23.03
C ASN A 457 -30.96 18.08 -24.57
N PRO A 458 -32.12 18.33 -25.21
CA PRO A 458 -33.41 18.68 -24.61
C PRO A 458 -34.03 17.57 -23.74
N PHE A 459 -34.96 17.92 -22.85
CA PHE A 459 -35.69 16.95 -22.03
C PHE A 459 -37.21 17.20 -21.97
N THR A 460 -37.96 16.20 -21.49
CA THR A 460 -39.42 16.25 -21.33
C THR A 460 -39.80 16.28 -19.84
N THR A 461 -39.48 15.22 -19.10
CA THR A 461 -39.94 15.04 -17.71
C THR A 461 -38.88 15.30 -16.65
N HIS A 462 -37.60 15.12 -16.95
CA HIS A 462 -36.52 15.33 -16.01
C HIS A 462 -35.19 15.56 -16.73
N THR A 463 -34.26 16.21 -16.04
CA THR A 463 -32.86 16.36 -16.44
C THR A 463 -31.98 16.30 -15.20
N ARG A 464 -30.69 16.09 -15.40
CA ARG A 464 -29.68 16.14 -14.33
C ARG A 464 -28.62 17.16 -14.69
N PHE A 465 -28.23 17.98 -13.74
CA PHE A 465 -27.13 18.91 -13.89
C PHE A 465 -25.82 18.25 -13.46
N PHE A 466 -24.76 18.57 -14.20
CA PHE A 466 -23.39 18.12 -13.96
C PHE A 466 -22.44 19.31 -14.15
N PHE A 467 -21.33 19.30 -13.42
CA PHE A 467 -20.22 20.21 -13.64
C PHE A 467 -18.91 19.56 -13.21
N GLU A 468 -17.79 20.06 -13.73
CA GLU A 468 -16.44 19.71 -13.29
C GLU A 468 -15.82 20.86 -12.50
N HIS A 469 -15.00 20.52 -11.51
CA HIS A 469 -14.28 21.45 -10.64
C HIS A 469 -12.90 20.92 -10.22
N ASN A 470 -12.01 21.80 -9.76
CA ASN A 470 -10.61 21.52 -9.41
C ASN A 470 -10.37 21.42 -7.89
N GLN A 471 -11.41 21.10 -7.12
CA GLN A 471 -11.38 21.09 -5.65
C GLN A 471 -11.99 19.77 -5.16
N PRO A 472 -11.27 18.64 -5.30
CA PRO A 472 -11.75 17.33 -4.84
C PRO A 472 -11.77 17.27 -3.30
N ASP A 473 -12.45 16.27 -2.75
CA ASP A 473 -12.52 16.00 -1.30
C ASP A 473 -12.98 17.20 -0.46
N THR A 474 -13.91 17.97 -1.01
CA THR A 474 -14.47 19.15 -0.35
C THR A 474 -15.99 19.19 -0.46
N ASP A 475 -16.63 19.79 0.55
CA ASP A 475 -18.06 20.09 0.50
C ASP A 475 -18.32 21.33 -0.35
N LEU A 476 -19.29 21.19 -1.25
CA LEU A 476 -19.71 22.20 -2.20
C LEU A 476 -21.17 22.60 -1.96
N ASP A 477 -21.40 23.89 -1.75
CA ASP A 477 -22.74 24.47 -1.80
C ASP A 477 -23.05 24.83 -3.26
N VAL A 478 -24.00 24.12 -3.86
CA VAL A 478 -24.40 24.30 -5.25
C VAL A 478 -25.77 24.99 -5.30
N LEU A 479 -25.81 26.14 -5.97
CA LEU A 479 -27.01 26.89 -6.28
C LEU A 479 -27.25 26.88 -7.79
N ILE A 480 -28.31 26.21 -8.24
CA ILE A 480 -28.73 26.20 -9.63
C ILE A 480 -29.98 27.08 -9.76
N GLN A 481 -29.91 28.06 -10.65
CA GLN A 481 -31.03 28.96 -10.92
C GLN A 481 -31.41 28.88 -12.39
N VAL A 482 -32.66 28.58 -12.70
CA VAL A 482 -33.18 28.50 -14.08
C VAL A 482 -34.02 29.73 -14.38
N PHE A 483 -33.75 30.36 -15.52
CA PHE A 483 -34.37 31.60 -15.97
C PHE A 483 -34.99 31.44 -17.36
N THR A 484 -36.07 32.18 -17.62
CA THR A 484 -36.54 32.40 -18.99
C THR A 484 -35.51 33.19 -19.79
N VAL A 485 -35.60 33.19 -21.12
CA VAL A 485 -34.77 34.07 -21.99
C VAL A 485 -34.93 35.57 -21.70
N SER A 486 -36.04 35.97 -21.06
CA SER A 486 -36.27 37.34 -20.59
C SER A 486 -35.69 37.64 -19.20
N GLY A 487 -35.02 36.67 -18.55
CA GLY A 487 -34.39 36.82 -17.24
C GLY A 487 -35.30 36.60 -16.04
N LYS A 488 -36.53 36.11 -16.23
CA LYS A 488 -37.43 35.78 -15.11
C LYS A 488 -36.95 34.48 -14.45
N LEU A 489 -36.71 34.50 -13.14
CA LEU A 489 -36.39 33.30 -12.37
C LEU A 489 -37.59 32.34 -12.33
N VAL A 490 -37.30 31.06 -12.55
CA VAL A 490 -38.29 29.99 -12.68
C VAL A 490 -38.09 28.92 -11.61
N LYS A 491 -36.85 28.52 -11.36
CA LYS A 491 -36.50 27.47 -10.42
C LYS A 491 -35.21 27.81 -9.70
N THR A 492 -35.18 27.53 -8.40
CA THR A 492 -33.98 27.53 -7.58
C THR A 492 -33.76 26.14 -6.98
N ILE A 493 -32.56 25.60 -7.14
CA ILE A 493 -32.16 24.32 -6.57
C ILE A 493 -30.93 24.56 -5.70
N GLU A 494 -31.05 24.24 -4.42
CA GLU A 494 -29.95 24.28 -3.46
C GLU A 494 -29.58 22.86 -3.06
N ARG A 495 -28.29 22.53 -3.22
CA ARG A 495 -27.74 21.24 -2.85
C ARG A 495 -26.39 21.40 -2.18
N HIS A 496 -26.21 20.68 -1.09
CA HIS A 496 -24.90 20.37 -0.56
C HIS A 496 -24.42 19.09 -1.24
N VAL A 497 -23.26 19.16 -1.88
CA VAL A 497 -22.62 18.03 -2.56
C VAL A 497 -21.26 17.83 -1.91
N THR A 498 -21.06 16.66 -1.31
CA THR A 498 -19.72 16.22 -0.92
C THR A 498 -19.04 15.70 -2.18
N SER A 499 -18.00 16.40 -2.63
CA SER A 499 -17.26 15.97 -3.81
C SER A 499 -16.13 15.03 -3.41
N THR A 500 -16.15 13.81 -3.94
CA THR A 500 -15.09 12.81 -3.81
C THR A 500 -14.09 12.86 -4.98
N GLY A 501 -14.31 13.76 -5.94
CA GLY A 501 -13.55 13.82 -7.18
C GLY A 501 -13.70 15.16 -7.89
N TYR A 502 -13.57 15.16 -9.21
CA TYR A 502 -13.55 16.39 -10.01
C TYR A 502 -14.86 16.66 -10.75
N ARG A 503 -15.79 15.71 -10.73
CA ARG A 503 -17.10 15.84 -11.35
C ARG A 503 -18.16 15.72 -10.28
N SER A 504 -19.16 16.61 -10.31
CA SER A 504 -20.26 16.54 -9.37
C SER A 504 -21.08 15.26 -9.55
N ALA A 505 -21.59 14.74 -8.44
CA ALA A 505 -22.73 13.83 -8.47
C ALA A 505 -23.92 14.48 -9.24
N PRO A 506 -24.79 13.68 -9.88
CA PRO A 506 -25.94 14.21 -10.61
C PRO A 506 -26.88 14.99 -9.69
N ILE A 507 -27.27 16.20 -10.11
CA ILE A 507 -28.30 16.98 -9.42
C ILE A 507 -29.59 16.91 -10.23
N ASP A 508 -30.54 16.10 -9.77
CA ASP A 508 -31.82 15.87 -10.45
C ASP A 508 -32.74 17.10 -10.42
N TRP A 509 -33.45 17.31 -11.52
CA TRP A 509 -34.56 18.23 -11.63
C TRP A 509 -35.69 17.62 -12.46
N ASP A 510 -36.92 17.77 -11.97
CA ASP A 510 -38.18 17.26 -12.52
C ASP A 510 -38.85 18.21 -13.52
N GLY A 511 -38.20 19.32 -13.88
CA GLY A 511 -38.76 20.32 -14.79
C GLY A 511 -39.89 21.17 -14.18
N LEU A 512 -40.09 21.16 -12.85
CA LEU A 512 -41.07 22.00 -12.18
C LEU A 512 -40.45 23.32 -11.70
N ASP A 513 -41.27 24.38 -11.64
CA ASP A 513 -40.89 25.66 -11.03
C ASP A 513 -40.82 25.57 -9.49
N ASP A 514 -40.52 26.69 -8.83
CA ASP A 514 -40.47 26.77 -7.35
C ASP A 514 -41.83 26.53 -6.67
N PHE A 515 -42.94 26.62 -7.40
CA PHE A 515 -44.30 26.39 -6.90
C PHE A 515 -44.85 25.01 -7.28
N GLY A 516 -44.03 24.14 -7.89
CA GLY A 516 -44.42 22.79 -8.31
C GLY A 516 -45.24 22.74 -9.61
N SER A 517 -45.30 23.83 -10.37
CA SER A 517 -45.99 23.87 -11.66
C SER A 517 -45.05 23.50 -12.81
N ARG A 518 -45.59 22.82 -13.83
CA ARG A 518 -44.84 22.56 -15.06
C ARG A 518 -44.56 23.86 -15.79
N ILE A 519 -43.33 24.00 -16.26
CA ILE A 519 -42.88 25.16 -17.03
C ILE A 519 -43.08 24.90 -18.52
N GLY A 520 -43.35 25.96 -19.29
CA GLY A 520 -43.68 25.82 -20.71
C GLY A 520 -42.50 25.31 -21.54
N ARG A 521 -42.79 24.61 -22.63
CA ARG A 521 -41.79 24.24 -23.64
C ARG A 521 -41.00 25.47 -24.12
N GLY A 522 -39.71 25.31 -24.33
CA GLY A 522 -38.86 26.40 -24.81
C GLY A 522 -37.41 26.30 -24.35
N VAL A 523 -36.66 27.37 -24.67
CA VAL A 523 -35.27 27.53 -24.26
C VAL A 523 -35.23 28.31 -22.95
N TYR A 524 -34.43 27.84 -22.01
CA TYR A 524 -34.14 28.50 -20.74
C TYR A 524 -32.63 28.67 -20.59
N ILE A 525 -32.23 29.63 -19.76
CA ILE A 525 -30.84 29.84 -19.37
C ILE A 525 -30.75 29.45 -17.91
N TYR A 526 -29.76 28.66 -17.53
CA TYR A 526 -29.51 28.36 -16.12
C TYR A 526 -28.12 28.82 -15.71
N ARG A 527 -27.99 29.15 -14.43
CA ARG A 527 -26.75 29.50 -13.75
C ARG A 527 -26.45 28.42 -12.73
N VAL A 528 -25.25 27.87 -12.77
CA VAL A 528 -24.70 27.04 -11.69
C VAL A 528 -23.70 27.90 -10.95
N LYS A 529 -23.94 28.14 -9.66
CA LYS A 529 -23.00 28.81 -8.75
C LYS A 529 -22.58 27.81 -7.69
N VAL A 530 -21.27 27.64 -7.52
CA VAL A 530 -20.68 26.72 -6.55
C VAL A 530 -19.87 27.51 -5.56
N ARG A 531 -19.96 27.13 -4.27
CA ARG A 531 -19.15 27.68 -3.19
C ARG A 531 -18.51 26.56 -2.38
N THR A 532 -17.21 26.64 -2.13
CA THR A 532 -16.48 25.72 -1.24
C THR A 532 -16.69 26.10 0.23
N SER A 533 -16.42 25.18 1.15
CA SER A 533 -16.32 25.46 2.61
C SER A 533 -15.38 26.62 2.97
N LEU A 534 -14.31 26.83 2.20
CA LEU A 534 -13.34 27.94 2.36
C LEU A 534 -13.83 29.29 1.81
N GLY A 535 -15.06 29.36 1.29
CA GLY A 535 -15.67 30.59 0.78
C GLY A 535 -15.33 30.98 -0.66
N GLN A 536 -14.51 30.20 -1.38
CA GLN A 536 -14.28 30.41 -2.81
C GLN A 536 -15.56 30.16 -3.61
N THR A 537 -15.78 30.93 -4.67
CA THR A 537 -16.98 30.83 -5.50
C THR A 537 -16.67 30.86 -6.98
N ALA A 538 -17.39 30.07 -7.76
CA ALA A 538 -17.35 30.08 -9.21
C ALA A 538 -18.75 29.94 -9.78
N GLU A 539 -18.97 30.49 -10.97
CA GLU A 539 -20.27 30.39 -11.63
C GLU A 539 -20.17 30.27 -13.14
N LYS A 540 -21.15 29.59 -13.72
CA LYS A 540 -21.28 29.41 -15.16
C LYS A 540 -22.74 29.46 -15.58
N PHE A 541 -22.97 29.98 -16.78
CA PHE A 541 -24.27 30.05 -17.41
C PHE A 541 -24.30 29.10 -18.61
N GLU A 542 -25.39 28.37 -18.75
CA GLU A 542 -25.63 27.45 -19.87
C GLU A 542 -27.10 27.46 -20.29
N LYS A 543 -27.40 26.78 -21.40
CA LYS A 543 -28.76 26.71 -21.96
C LYS A 543 -29.34 25.32 -21.82
N LEU A 544 -30.64 25.27 -21.53
CA LEU A 544 -31.42 24.04 -21.56
C LEU A 544 -32.68 24.20 -22.40
N VAL A 545 -33.17 23.10 -22.94
CA VAL A 545 -34.36 23.06 -23.80
C VAL A 545 -35.36 22.04 -23.26
N ILE A 546 -36.60 22.49 -23.12
CA ILE A 546 -37.72 21.67 -22.62
C ILE A 546 -38.69 21.41 -23.75
N LEU A 547 -39.03 20.14 -23.95
CA LEU A 547 -39.88 19.69 -25.05
C LEU A 547 -41.31 19.38 -24.65
N ASN A 548 -41.61 19.00 -23.38
CA ASN A 548 -42.97 18.96 -22.76
C ASN A 548 -43.06 18.14 -21.46
#